data_AF-A0A6M0BPJ8-F1
#
_entry.id   AF-A0A6M0BPJ8-F1
#
_cell.length_a   1.000
_cell.length_b   1.000
_cell.length_c   1.000
_cell.angle_alpha   90.00
_cell.angle_beta   90.00
_cell.angle_gamma   90.00
#
_symmetry.space_group_name_H-M   'P 1'
#
loop_
_entity.id
_entity.type
_entity.pdbx_description
1 polymer ?
#
loop_
_entity_poly.entity_id
_entity_poly.type
_entity_poly.pdbx_seq_one_letter_code
_entity_poly.pdbx_strand_id
1 'polypeptide(L)'
;MLRRLLDFFEKLGTVDNNSREKYQKTTFARGLFVSIRYLLVVLVFCLGTWTVSSPAEAAVNQYVRRYLDVAEPVAIAVDGKGETKLFNGEDLSVGIKLFSQNCQMCHVGGTNLIDPTVSLSLKRLAKATPPRDNLNGFIAFMRQPKTYDGKDDSFSCRKVRESWIPQEEIEKLAAFVIRAAQKGPGWGSEDLF
;
A
#
# COMPACT_ATOMS: atom_id res chain seq x y z
N MET A 1 52.79 43.10 -64.61
CA MET A 1 52.66 41.70 -64.13
C MET A 1 52.60 41.58 -62.60
N LEU A 2 53.46 42.28 -61.83
CA LEU A 2 53.51 42.17 -60.36
C LEU A 2 52.19 42.49 -59.63
N ARG A 3 51.44 43.52 -60.06
CA ARG A 3 50.22 43.98 -59.37
C ARG A 3 49.10 42.94 -59.39
N ARG A 4 48.92 42.24 -60.51
CA ARG A 4 47.93 41.15 -60.64
C ARG A 4 48.26 39.92 -59.77
N LEU A 5 49.54 39.68 -59.49
CA LEU A 5 49.95 38.58 -58.61
C LEU A 5 49.65 38.92 -57.15
N LEU A 6 49.93 40.15 -56.71
CA LEU A 6 49.59 40.62 -55.36
C LEU A 6 48.09 40.55 -55.08
N ASP A 7 47.26 41.04 -56.02
CA ASP A 7 45.80 40.98 -55.90
C ASP A 7 45.28 39.53 -55.83
N PHE A 8 45.97 38.59 -56.51
CA PHE A 8 45.62 37.17 -56.49
C PHE A 8 45.96 36.51 -55.14
N PHE A 9 47.11 36.83 -54.55
CA PHE A 9 47.50 36.32 -53.23
C PHE A 9 46.61 36.88 -52.11
N GLU A 10 46.24 38.15 -52.16
CA GLU A 10 45.34 38.77 -51.18
C GLU A 10 43.92 38.19 -51.26
N LYS A 11 43.44 37.93 -52.48
CA LYS A 11 42.14 37.27 -52.70
C LYS A 11 42.13 35.81 -52.24
N LEU A 12 43.21 35.07 -52.41
CA LEU A 12 43.34 33.70 -51.88
C LEU A 12 43.38 33.68 -50.35
N GLY A 13 44.12 34.61 -49.73
CA GLY A 13 44.18 34.74 -48.27
C GLY A 13 42.83 35.09 -47.64
N THR A 14 42.07 36.00 -48.24
CA THR A 14 40.72 36.37 -47.76
C THR A 14 39.70 35.23 -47.93
N VAL A 15 39.78 34.45 -49.01
CA VAL A 15 38.92 33.29 -49.23
C VAL A 15 39.22 32.16 -48.24
N ASP A 16 40.49 31.86 -47.96
CA ASP A 16 40.90 30.84 -46.98
C ASP A 16 40.50 31.21 -45.55
N ASN A 17 40.59 32.49 -45.19
CA ASN A 17 40.22 32.95 -43.85
C ASN A 17 38.70 32.87 -43.61
N ASN A 18 37.90 33.25 -44.61
CA ASN A 18 36.44 33.22 -44.52
C ASN A 18 35.88 31.78 -44.49
N SER A 19 36.50 30.86 -45.24
CA SER A 19 36.13 29.43 -45.21
C SER A 19 36.51 28.76 -43.88
N ARG A 20 37.66 29.09 -43.28
CA ARG A 20 38.04 28.62 -41.94
C ARG A 20 37.10 29.11 -40.85
N GLU A 21 36.75 30.39 -40.85
CA GLU A 21 35.84 30.97 -39.86
C GLU A 21 34.43 30.34 -39.94
N LYS A 22 33.94 30.11 -41.17
CA LYS A 22 32.66 29.44 -41.41
C LYS A 22 32.66 27.97 -40.97
N TYR A 23 33.76 27.24 -41.20
CA TYR A 23 33.92 25.85 -40.76
C TYR A 23 33.98 25.75 -39.23
N GLN A 24 34.68 26.66 -38.56
CA GLN A 24 34.79 26.68 -37.10
C GLN A 24 33.46 27.02 -36.43
N LYS A 25 32.71 28.00 -36.95
CA LYS A 25 31.37 28.36 -36.46
C LYS A 25 30.35 27.23 -36.63
N THR A 26 30.36 26.55 -37.77
CA THR A 26 29.43 25.43 -38.05
C THR A 26 29.76 24.17 -37.24
N THR A 27 31.04 23.89 -37.00
CA THR A 27 31.48 22.76 -36.16
C THR A 27 31.15 23.02 -34.69
N PHE A 28 31.35 24.24 -34.20
CA PHE A 28 30.99 24.64 -32.84
C PHE A 28 29.47 24.61 -32.60
N ALA A 29 28.68 25.12 -33.55
CA ALA A 29 27.23 25.05 -33.48
C ALA A 29 26.71 23.60 -33.46
N ARG A 30 27.27 22.72 -34.31
CA ARG A 30 26.92 21.29 -34.32
C ARG A 30 27.25 20.58 -33.01
N GLY A 31 28.43 20.84 -32.43
CA GLY A 31 28.82 20.30 -31.13
C GLY A 31 27.87 20.75 -30.00
N LEU A 32 27.51 22.03 -30.00
CA LEU A 32 26.58 22.61 -29.03
C LEU A 32 25.18 21.95 -29.11
N PHE A 33 24.65 21.75 -30.31
CA PHE A 33 23.35 21.08 -30.50
C PHE A 33 23.36 19.61 -30.04
N VAL A 34 24.46 18.88 -30.23
CA VAL A 34 24.59 17.49 -29.78
C VAL A 34 24.67 17.42 -28.25
N SER A 35 25.47 18.29 -27.61
CA SER A 35 25.55 18.36 -26.15
C SER A 35 24.23 18.76 -25.51
N ILE A 36 23.49 19.71 -26.08
CA ILE A 36 22.16 20.10 -25.58
C ILE A 36 21.17 18.94 -25.70
N ARG A 37 21.16 18.20 -26.81
CA ARG A 37 20.29 17.02 -26.98
C ARG A 37 20.63 15.92 -25.98
N TYR A 38 21.92 15.68 -25.73
CA TYR A 38 22.35 14.69 -24.77
C TYR A 38 21.95 15.08 -23.33
N LEU A 39 22.12 16.37 -22.97
CA LEU A 39 21.67 16.90 -21.69
C LEU A 39 20.15 16.80 -21.52
N LEU A 40 19.36 17.09 -22.56
CA LEU A 40 17.91 16.93 -22.52
C LEU A 40 17.48 15.47 -22.37
N VAL A 41 18.14 14.52 -23.03
CA VAL A 41 17.85 13.09 -22.87
C VAL A 41 18.18 12.61 -21.46
N VAL A 42 19.33 13.00 -20.92
CA VAL A 42 19.71 12.69 -19.52
C VAL A 42 18.71 13.32 -18.55
N LEU A 43 18.30 14.56 -18.77
CA LEU A 43 17.32 15.25 -17.93
C LEU A 43 15.94 14.58 -17.97
N VAL A 44 15.47 14.12 -19.12
CA VAL A 44 14.22 13.35 -19.24
C VAL A 44 14.34 11.98 -18.56
N PHE A 45 15.49 11.30 -18.66
CA PHE A 45 15.71 10.03 -17.98
C PHE A 45 15.81 10.19 -16.45
N CYS A 46 16.45 11.25 -15.98
CA CYS A 46 16.46 11.62 -14.57
C CYS A 46 15.06 12.00 -14.09
N LEU A 47 14.31 12.83 -14.81
CA LEU A 47 12.94 13.18 -14.42
C LEU A 47 11.98 11.97 -14.45
N GLY A 48 12.16 11.04 -15.41
CA GLY A 48 11.36 9.82 -15.50
C GLY A 48 11.56 8.87 -14.32
N THR A 49 12.80 8.74 -13.83
CA THR A 49 13.12 7.84 -12.70
C THR A 49 12.69 8.38 -11.34
N TRP A 50 12.38 9.67 -11.22
CA TRP A 50 11.94 10.28 -9.96
C TRP A 50 10.44 10.14 -9.68
N THR A 51 9.65 9.63 -10.63
CA THR A 51 8.18 9.58 -10.50
C THR A 51 7.61 8.27 -9.96
N VAL A 52 8.43 7.27 -9.60
CA VAL A 52 7.94 5.88 -9.39
C VAL A 52 7.94 5.39 -7.94
N SER A 53 8.07 6.26 -6.95
CA SER A 53 8.00 5.82 -5.54
C SER A 53 7.10 6.73 -4.71
N SER A 54 5.79 6.50 -4.83
CA SER A 54 4.83 6.93 -3.83
C SER A 54 5.05 6.08 -2.56
N PRO A 55 5.47 6.66 -1.43
CA PRO A 55 5.71 5.90 -0.19
C PRO A 55 4.44 5.28 0.42
N ALA A 56 3.26 5.73 -0.01
CA ALA A 56 1.98 5.28 0.51
C ALA A 56 1.70 3.78 0.28
N GLU A 57 2.24 3.16 -0.77
CA GLU A 57 1.99 1.74 -1.04
C GLU A 57 2.87 0.79 -0.20
N ALA A 58 4.00 1.25 0.32
CA ALA A 58 4.92 0.40 1.08
C ALA A 58 4.45 0.14 2.52
N ALA A 59 3.56 0.97 3.06
CA ALA A 59 3.07 0.85 4.44
C ALA A 59 1.95 -0.20 4.60
N VAL A 60 1.24 -0.55 3.52
CA VAL A 60 0.09 -1.45 3.58
C VAL A 60 0.54 -2.91 3.41
N ASN A 61 0.12 -3.76 4.35
CA ASN A 61 0.36 -5.20 4.32
C ASN A 61 -0.13 -5.83 3.02
N GLN A 62 0.66 -6.75 2.44
CA GLN A 62 0.37 -7.35 1.15
C GLN A 62 -0.98 -8.07 1.10
N TYR A 63 -1.37 -8.81 2.14
CA TYR A 63 -2.67 -9.49 2.20
C TYR A 63 -3.81 -8.47 2.22
N VAL A 64 -3.69 -7.45 3.04
CA VAL A 64 -4.68 -6.37 3.17
C VAL A 64 -4.89 -5.69 1.82
N ARG A 65 -3.81 -5.27 1.15
CA ARG A 65 -3.88 -4.63 -0.17
C ARG A 65 -4.50 -5.54 -1.23
N ARG A 66 -4.14 -6.82 -1.22
CA ARG A 66 -4.51 -7.79 -2.27
C ARG A 66 -5.96 -8.24 -2.17
N TYR A 67 -6.49 -8.39 -0.96
CA TYR A 67 -7.73 -9.15 -0.73
C TYR A 67 -8.83 -8.39 0.00
N LEU A 68 -8.53 -7.26 0.66
CA LEU A 68 -9.50 -6.60 1.54
C LEU A 68 -10.14 -5.34 0.96
N ASP A 69 -10.00 -5.08 -0.35
CA ASP A 69 -10.60 -3.94 -1.06
C ASP A 69 -10.37 -2.62 -0.30
N VAL A 70 -9.11 -2.22 -0.11
CA VAL A 70 -8.67 -1.07 0.71
C VAL A 70 -8.10 0.10 -0.10
N ALA A 71 -8.48 0.20 -1.38
CA ALA A 71 -8.07 1.35 -2.21
C ALA A 71 -8.57 2.68 -1.62
N GLU A 72 -9.69 2.64 -0.89
CA GLU A 72 -10.26 3.73 -0.11
C GLU A 72 -10.55 3.25 1.32
N PRO A 73 -10.74 4.16 2.30
CA PRO A 73 -11.14 3.78 3.65
C PRO A 73 -12.42 2.94 3.67
N VAL A 74 -12.40 1.84 4.41
CA VAL A 74 -13.51 0.89 4.50
C VAL A 74 -14.37 1.18 5.72
N ALA A 75 -15.69 1.11 5.54
CA ALA A 75 -16.66 1.27 6.62
C ALA A 75 -16.90 -0.05 7.36
N ILE A 76 -16.73 -0.03 8.68
CA ILE A 76 -17.04 -1.15 9.57
C ILE A 76 -18.17 -0.74 10.51
N ALA A 77 -19.19 -1.58 10.64
CA ALA A 77 -20.34 -1.30 11.52
C ALA A 77 -19.89 -1.19 12.98
N VAL A 78 -20.43 -0.18 13.69
CA VAL A 78 -20.11 0.06 15.10
C VAL A 78 -20.90 -0.89 15.99
N ASP A 79 -22.23 -0.96 15.82
CA ASP A 79 -23.12 -1.75 16.69
C ASP A 79 -24.36 -2.35 15.97
N GLY A 80 -24.35 -2.35 14.63
CA GLY A 80 -25.45 -2.88 13.80
C GLY A 80 -26.66 -1.94 13.62
N LYS A 81 -26.63 -0.71 14.15
CA LYS A 81 -27.73 0.28 14.02
C LYS A 81 -27.56 1.27 12.86
N GLY A 82 -26.68 0.97 11.92
CA GLY A 82 -26.39 1.81 10.76
C GLY A 82 -25.19 2.75 10.92
N GLU A 83 -24.67 2.93 12.15
CA GLU A 83 -23.43 3.65 12.37
C GLU A 83 -22.21 2.84 11.91
N THR A 84 -21.26 3.51 11.25
CA THR A 84 -20.01 2.91 10.77
C THR A 84 -18.81 3.78 11.10
N LYS A 85 -17.65 3.15 11.32
CA LYS A 85 -16.36 3.81 11.45
C LYS A 85 -15.46 3.45 10.26
N LEU A 86 -14.70 4.42 9.76
CA LEU A 86 -13.79 4.24 8.63
C LEU A 86 -12.40 3.80 9.09
N PHE A 87 -11.82 2.84 8.36
CA PHE A 87 -10.45 2.35 8.55
C PHE A 87 -9.73 2.31 7.20
N ASN A 88 -8.50 2.78 7.13
CA ASN A 88 -7.71 2.73 5.89
C ASN A 88 -6.87 1.44 5.81
N GLY A 89 -6.13 1.27 4.72
CA GLY A 89 -5.25 0.11 4.53
C GLY A 89 -4.15 -0.02 5.60
N GLU A 90 -3.63 1.10 6.12
CA GLU A 90 -2.62 1.10 7.18
C GLU A 90 -3.21 0.62 8.52
N ASP A 91 -4.42 1.05 8.85
CA ASP A 91 -5.14 0.59 10.05
C ASP A 91 -5.35 -0.92 10.02
N LEU A 92 -5.83 -1.46 8.90
CA LEU A 92 -6.00 -2.91 8.75
C LEU A 92 -4.66 -3.66 8.73
N SER A 93 -3.58 -2.98 8.32
CA SER A 93 -2.21 -3.52 8.37
C SER A 93 -1.67 -3.62 9.80
N VAL A 94 -2.03 -2.66 10.66
CA VAL A 94 -1.81 -2.79 12.11
C VAL A 94 -2.65 -3.93 12.67
N GLY A 95 -3.92 -4.02 12.28
CA GLY A 95 -4.84 -5.07 12.71
C GLY A 95 -4.34 -6.49 12.40
N ILE A 96 -3.91 -6.77 11.16
CA ILE A 96 -3.35 -8.08 10.80
C ILE A 96 -2.06 -8.40 11.56
N LYS A 97 -1.21 -7.40 11.82
CA LYS A 97 0.01 -7.58 12.61
C LYS A 97 -0.34 -8.02 14.05
N LEU A 98 -1.29 -7.34 14.69
CA LEU A 98 -1.78 -7.70 16.02
C LEU A 98 -2.43 -9.09 16.01
N PHE A 99 -3.20 -9.42 14.98
CA PHE A 99 -3.83 -10.74 14.85
C PHE A 99 -2.78 -11.86 14.73
N SER A 100 -1.77 -11.67 13.89
CA SER A 100 -0.69 -12.62 13.69
C SER A 100 0.10 -12.89 14.97
N GLN A 101 0.35 -11.85 15.76
CA GLN A 101 1.11 -11.96 17.01
C GLN A 101 0.31 -12.64 18.14
N ASN A 102 -1.01 -12.48 18.15
CA ASN A 102 -1.81 -12.72 19.36
C ASN A 102 -2.94 -13.75 19.21
N CYS A 103 -3.41 -13.98 17.97
CA CYS A 103 -4.64 -14.74 17.70
C CYS A 103 -4.42 -15.88 16.71
N GLN A 104 -3.49 -15.73 15.77
CA GLN A 104 -3.31 -16.63 14.63
C GLN A 104 -3.02 -18.08 15.01
N MET A 105 -2.40 -18.34 16.17
CA MET A 105 -2.14 -19.71 16.63
C MET A 105 -3.40 -20.56 16.70
N CYS A 106 -4.54 -19.98 17.11
CA CYS A 106 -5.83 -20.68 17.18
C CYS A 106 -6.76 -20.32 16.02
N HIS A 107 -6.51 -19.21 15.33
CA HIS A 107 -7.44 -18.62 14.35
C HIS A 107 -6.83 -18.40 12.97
N VAL A 108 -5.86 -19.22 12.57
CA VAL A 108 -5.25 -19.14 11.23
C VAL A 108 -6.31 -19.18 10.14
N GLY A 109 -6.27 -18.21 9.22
CA GLY A 109 -7.26 -18.09 8.14
C GLY A 109 -8.71 -17.89 8.61
N GLY A 110 -8.94 -17.44 9.84
CA GLY A 110 -10.28 -17.30 10.41
C GLY A 110 -10.91 -18.59 10.93
N THR A 111 -10.15 -19.69 11.00
CA THR A 111 -10.60 -20.95 11.61
C THR A 111 -10.69 -20.82 13.14
N ASN A 112 -11.06 -21.91 13.83
CA ASN A 112 -10.92 -22.03 15.27
C ASN A 112 -10.45 -23.45 15.61
N LEU A 113 -9.17 -23.60 15.92
CA LEU A 113 -8.57 -24.91 16.19
C LEU A 113 -9.08 -25.56 17.48
N ILE A 114 -9.59 -24.75 18.43
CA ILE A 114 -10.10 -25.26 19.71
C ILE A 114 -11.54 -25.74 19.57
N ASP A 115 -12.35 -25.01 18.83
CA ASP A 115 -13.72 -25.37 18.49
C ASP A 115 -14.01 -25.06 17.01
N PRO A 116 -13.81 -26.04 16.11
CA PRO A 116 -14.02 -25.86 14.68
C PRO A 116 -15.43 -25.46 14.29
N THR A 117 -16.42 -25.67 15.18
CA THR A 117 -17.80 -25.27 14.92
C THR A 117 -18.04 -23.77 15.13
N VAL A 118 -17.09 -23.03 15.70
CA VAL A 118 -17.22 -21.59 15.99
C VAL A 118 -16.05 -20.84 15.37
N SER A 119 -16.06 -20.72 14.03
CA SER A 119 -15.08 -19.98 13.23
C SER A 119 -15.23 -18.45 13.36
N LEU A 120 -14.27 -17.70 12.80
CA LEU A 120 -14.35 -16.24 12.61
C LEU A 120 -14.99 -15.84 11.27
N SER A 121 -15.79 -16.72 10.67
CA SER A 121 -16.59 -16.36 9.48
C SER A 121 -17.67 -15.34 9.83
N LEU A 122 -18.03 -14.49 8.86
CA LEU A 122 -19.03 -13.44 9.07
C LEU A 122 -20.38 -14.02 9.56
N LYS A 123 -20.79 -15.17 9.00
CA LYS A 123 -22.00 -15.90 9.40
C LYS A 123 -21.96 -16.34 10.87
N ARG A 124 -20.83 -16.85 11.35
CA ARG A 124 -20.70 -17.27 12.76
C ARG A 124 -20.64 -16.08 13.70
N LEU A 125 -19.90 -15.03 13.33
CA LEU A 125 -19.83 -13.80 14.11
C LEU A 125 -21.22 -13.15 14.28
N ALA A 126 -22.00 -13.06 13.20
CA ALA A 126 -23.34 -12.47 13.22
C ALA A 126 -24.35 -13.28 14.05
N LYS A 127 -24.19 -14.62 14.10
CA LYS A 127 -25.09 -15.53 14.83
C LYS A 127 -24.71 -15.76 16.30
N ALA A 128 -23.57 -15.25 16.74
CA ALA A 128 -23.22 -15.27 18.16
C ALA A 128 -24.22 -14.43 18.98
N THR A 129 -24.34 -14.71 20.26
CA THR A 129 -25.16 -13.91 21.19
C THR A 129 -24.26 -13.26 22.25
N PRO A 130 -24.23 -11.91 22.36
CA PRO A 130 -24.70 -10.95 21.35
C PRO A 130 -23.90 -11.06 20.03
N PRO A 131 -24.37 -10.46 18.92
CA PRO A 131 -23.66 -10.47 17.63
C PRO A 131 -22.26 -9.86 17.71
N ARG A 132 -21.29 -10.47 17.01
CA ARG A 132 -19.85 -10.15 17.05
C ARG A 132 -19.29 -9.75 15.68
N ASP A 133 -20.17 -9.40 14.74
CA ASP A 133 -19.86 -8.97 13.36
C ASP A 133 -19.71 -7.43 13.22
N ASN A 134 -19.58 -6.75 14.36
CA ASN A 134 -19.44 -5.29 14.48
C ASN A 134 -18.38 -4.95 15.53
N LEU A 135 -17.86 -3.71 15.50
CA LEU A 135 -16.75 -3.30 16.37
C LEU A 135 -17.07 -3.50 17.85
N ASN A 136 -18.19 -2.97 18.34
CA ASN A 136 -18.52 -3.01 19.76
C ASN A 136 -18.68 -4.45 20.25
N GLY A 137 -19.40 -5.29 19.50
CA GLY A 137 -19.60 -6.69 19.84
C GLY A 137 -18.29 -7.49 19.85
N PHE A 138 -17.43 -7.30 18.84
CA PHE A 138 -16.17 -8.03 18.74
C PHE A 138 -15.15 -7.57 19.80
N ILE A 139 -15.05 -6.26 20.05
CA ILE A 139 -14.18 -5.71 21.10
C ILE A 139 -14.66 -6.15 22.49
N ALA A 140 -15.97 -6.07 22.77
CA ALA A 140 -16.52 -6.54 24.03
C ALA A 140 -16.20 -8.03 24.26
N PHE A 141 -16.32 -8.87 23.23
CA PHE A 141 -15.92 -10.28 23.30
C PHE A 141 -14.42 -10.44 23.60
N MET A 142 -13.53 -9.71 22.93
CA MET A 142 -12.09 -9.78 23.23
C MET A 142 -11.77 -9.32 24.66
N ARG A 143 -12.47 -8.30 25.16
CA ARG A 143 -12.30 -7.79 26.53
C ARG A 143 -12.85 -8.76 27.57
N GLN A 144 -13.91 -9.50 27.28
CA GLN A 144 -14.48 -10.53 28.15
C GLN A 144 -15.08 -11.66 27.30
N PRO A 145 -14.29 -12.70 26.98
CA PRO A 145 -14.78 -13.78 26.15
C PRO A 145 -15.95 -14.52 26.80
N LYS A 146 -16.99 -14.79 26.00
CA LYS A 146 -18.20 -15.50 26.38
C LYS A 146 -18.41 -16.73 25.50
N THR A 147 -19.17 -17.71 25.98
CA THR A 147 -19.69 -18.82 25.15
C THR A 147 -20.45 -18.28 23.93
N TYR A 148 -20.64 -19.12 22.91
CA TYR A 148 -21.29 -18.67 21.66
C TYR A 148 -22.72 -18.15 21.87
N ASP A 149 -23.43 -18.70 22.86
CA ASP A 149 -24.76 -18.27 23.30
C ASP A 149 -24.74 -17.13 24.34
N GLY A 150 -23.56 -16.69 24.76
CA GLY A 150 -23.36 -15.52 25.63
C GLY A 150 -23.62 -15.73 27.11
N LYS A 151 -24.01 -16.95 27.54
CA LYS A 151 -24.44 -17.20 28.92
C LYS A 151 -23.29 -17.26 29.90
N ASP A 152 -22.19 -17.91 29.52
CA ASP A 152 -21.07 -18.18 30.41
C ASP A 152 -19.80 -17.48 29.93
N ASP A 153 -18.87 -17.24 30.86
CA ASP A 153 -17.51 -16.83 30.50
C ASP A 153 -16.80 -17.97 29.76
N SER A 154 -16.09 -17.63 28.68
CA SER A 154 -15.26 -18.57 27.95
C SER A 154 -13.80 -18.37 28.34
N PHE A 155 -13.12 -19.48 28.64
CA PHE A 155 -11.68 -19.50 28.89
C PHE A 155 -10.88 -20.07 27.71
N SER A 156 -11.59 -20.54 26.67
CA SER A 156 -10.98 -21.10 25.46
C SER A 156 -10.38 -20.03 24.56
N CYS A 157 -10.84 -18.78 24.68
CA CYS A 157 -10.27 -17.62 24.00
C CYS A 157 -9.48 -16.75 24.98
N ARG A 158 -8.39 -16.14 24.49
CA ARG A 158 -7.54 -15.26 25.31
C ARG A 158 -8.23 -13.91 25.54
N LYS A 159 -8.48 -13.58 26.82
CA LYS A 159 -8.93 -12.26 27.24
C LYS A 159 -7.87 -11.19 26.93
N VAL A 160 -8.25 -10.13 26.22
CA VAL A 160 -7.38 -9.00 25.85
C VAL A 160 -7.59 -7.83 26.80
N ARG A 161 -6.62 -7.55 27.67
CA ARG A 161 -6.71 -6.43 28.64
C ARG A 161 -6.35 -5.10 27.98
N GLU A 162 -6.95 -4.01 28.45
CA GLU A 162 -6.67 -2.63 27.99
C GLU A 162 -5.19 -2.28 28.14
N SER A 163 -4.56 -2.71 29.24
CA SER A 163 -3.14 -2.51 29.51
C SER A 163 -2.19 -3.24 28.55
N TRP A 164 -2.72 -4.16 27.73
CA TRP A 164 -1.93 -4.97 26.80
C TRP A 164 -2.17 -4.57 25.34
N ILE A 165 -3.43 -4.41 24.95
CA ILE A 165 -3.80 -3.82 23.65
C ILE A 165 -4.78 -2.68 23.95
N PRO A 166 -4.36 -1.40 23.78
CA PRO A 166 -5.21 -0.24 24.02
C PRO A 166 -6.39 -0.12 23.05
N GLN A 167 -7.36 0.74 23.38
CA GLN A 167 -8.61 0.93 22.63
C GLN A 167 -8.38 1.20 21.13
N GLU A 168 -7.43 2.08 20.79
CA GLU A 168 -7.14 2.39 19.38
C GLU A 168 -6.63 1.15 18.61
N GLU A 169 -5.75 0.37 19.23
CA GLU A 169 -5.16 -0.81 18.60
C GLU A 169 -6.17 -1.98 18.49
N ILE A 170 -7.00 -2.17 19.51
CA ILE A 170 -7.99 -3.25 19.50
C ILE A 170 -9.10 -3.00 18.47
N GLU A 171 -9.41 -1.73 18.18
CA GLU A 171 -10.32 -1.36 17.10
C GLU A 171 -9.76 -1.72 15.72
N LYS A 172 -8.46 -1.47 15.49
CA LYS A 172 -7.77 -1.86 14.25
C LYS A 172 -7.73 -3.38 14.08
N LEU A 173 -7.48 -4.12 15.16
CA LEU A 173 -7.57 -5.58 15.20
C LEU A 173 -8.98 -6.07 14.86
N ALA A 174 -10.01 -5.51 15.50
CA ALA A 174 -11.39 -5.86 15.25
C ALA A 174 -11.80 -5.56 13.79
N ALA A 175 -11.45 -4.37 13.30
CA ALA A 175 -11.70 -3.97 11.92
C ALA A 175 -11.05 -4.91 10.91
N PHE A 176 -9.81 -5.34 11.16
CA PHE A 176 -9.15 -6.34 10.32
C PHE A 176 -9.92 -7.67 10.28
N VAL A 177 -10.29 -8.23 11.44
CA VAL A 177 -11.00 -9.52 11.49
C VAL A 177 -12.35 -9.44 10.79
N ILE A 178 -13.13 -8.38 11.05
CA ILE A 178 -14.44 -8.19 10.43
C ILE A 178 -14.27 -8.01 8.91
N ARG A 179 -13.30 -7.21 8.46
CA ARG A 179 -13.06 -7.01 7.04
C ARG A 179 -12.58 -8.28 6.34
N ALA A 180 -11.71 -9.05 6.99
CA ALA A 180 -11.28 -10.35 6.50
C ALA A 180 -12.45 -11.32 6.38
N ALA A 181 -13.38 -11.32 7.35
CA ALA A 181 -14.61 -12.10 7.27
C ALA A 181 -15.57 -11.68 6.13
N GLN A 182 -15.53 -10.41 5.72
CA GLN A 182 -16.33 -9.89 4.61
C GLN A 182 -15.73 -10.16 3.22
N LYS A 183 -14.40 -10.12 3.09
CA LYS A 183 -13.71 -10.04 1.80
C LYS A 183 -12.61 -11.08 1.60
N GLY A 184 -12.03 -11.58 2.68
CA GLY A 184 -10.89 -12.50 2.67
C GLY A 184 -11.25 -13.84 2.01
N PRO A 185 -10.59 -14.23 0.90
CA PRO A 185 -10.83 -15.52 0.27
C PRO A 185 -10.56 -16.67 1.24
N GLY A 186 -11.55 -17.57 1.40
CA GLY A 186 -11.46 -18.72 2.29
C GLY A 186 -11.49 -18.39 3.78
N TRP A 187 -11.66 -17.13 4.18
CA TRP A 187 -11.64 -16.73 5.59
C TRP A 187 -12.80 -17.36 6.38
N GLY A 188 -12.45 -18.14 7.40
CA GLY A 188 -13.41 -18.86 8.24
C GLY A 188 -14.25 -19.88 7.48
N SER A 189 -13.79 -20.32 6.30
CA SER A 189 -14.46 -21.41 5.58
C SER A 189 -14.46 -22.68 6.42
N GLU A 190 -15.64 -23.25 6.60
CA GLU A 190 -15.85 -24.50 7.35
C GLU A 190 -15.89 -25.71 6.39
N ASP A 191 -15.87 -25.46 5.08
CA ASP A 191 -16.00 -26.46 4.01
C ASP A 191 -14.66 -27.17 3.67
N LEU A 192 -13.61 -26.94 4.45
CA LEU A 192 -12.28 -27.52 4.22
C LEU A 192 -12.03 -28.84 4.96
N PHE A 193 -13.02 -29.37 5.67
CA PHE A 193 -12.98 -30.69 6.32
C PHE A 193 -14.31 -31.44 6.19
#